data_AF-A0A526PUA2-F1
#
_entry.id   AF-A0A526PUA2-F1
#
_cell.length_a   1.000
_cell.length_b   1.000
_cell.length_c   1.000
_cell.angle_alpha   90.00
_cell.angle_beta   90.00
_cell.angle_gamma   90.00
#
_symmetry.space_group_name_H-M   'P 1'
#
loop_
_entity.id
_entity.type
_entity.pdbx_description
1 polymer ?
#
loop_
_entity_poly.entity_id
_entity_poly.type
_entity_poly.pdbx_seq_one_letter_code
_entity_poly.pdbx_strand_id
1 'polypeptide(L)'
;MSEIKISWWEPTDRERQWLRRYTSSADHKCEATRSYCNAKVELGEADILYTDSGYISGDRDNRKPPESDPRWPKACDACGRSFGDEDPHQLFGKQIYICQATGGRSTLDKAPVGACWDAWWISERRKEGPTGSGYMVGPDHRSLVVKLPGNHDWHIDSRASNCTKPDDSDHFCWVRTGRPEDGTLHVGKDGNTCSAGAGSIAVPGFHGFLHHGVLRSC
;
A
#
# COMPACT_ATOMS: atom_id res chain seq x y z
N MET A 1 17.67 -16.32 12.51
CA MET A 1 17.36 -15.02 11.90
C MET A 1 16.92 -15.28 10.48
N SER A 2 15.70 -14.87 10.11
CA SER A 2 15.27 -14.93 8.71
C SER A 2 15.83 -13.71 7.97
N GLU A 3 16.41 -13.96 6.81
CA GLU A 3 16.85 -12.91 5.89
C GLU A 3 15.88 -12.88 4.71
N ILE A 4 15.37 -11.68 4.39
CA ILE A 4 14.48 -11.49 3.25
C ILE A 4 15.09 -10.40 2.38
N LYS A 5 15.56 -10.80 1.19
CA LYS A 5 16.03 -9.85 0.19
C LYS A 5 14.85 -9.04 -0.33
N ILE A 6 15.00 -7.72 -0.37
CA ILE A 6 13.97 -6.86 -0.96
C ILE A 6 13.94 -7.01 -2.48
N SER A 7 12.79 -6.72 -3.08
CA SER A 7 12.60 -6.67 -4.52
C SER A 7 11.91 -5.37 -4.90
N TRP A 8 12.31 -4.75 -6.01
CA TRP A 8 11.69 -3.53 -6.51
C TRP A 8 10.46 -3.84 -7.37
N TRP A 9 9.35 -3.15 -7.09
CA TRP A 9 8.06 -3.32 -7.76
C TRP A 9 7.58 -1.99 -8.35
N GLU A 10 7.32 -1.97 -9.65
CA GLU A 10 6.87 -0.77 -10.35
C GLU A 10 5.39 -0.87 -10.71
N PRO A 11 4.66 0.26 -10.66
CA PRO A 11 3.28 0.30 -11.11
C PRO A 11 3.18 0.03 -12.61
N THR A 12 2.04 -0.51 -13.02
CA THR A 12 1.68 -0.65 -14.44
C THR A 12 0.42 0.16 -14.75
N ASP A 13 0.11 0.31 -16.04
CA ASP A 13 -1.16 0.88 -16.51
C ASP A 13 -2.32 -0.13 -16.50
N ARG A 14 -2.17 -1.23 -15.75
CA ARG A 14 -3.17 -2.29 -15.62
C ARG A 14 -3.69 -2.34 -14.19
N GLU A 15 -4.97 -2.59 -14.04
CA GLU A 15 -5.60 -2.89 -12.76
C GLU A 15 -6.28 -4.25 -12.79
N ARG A 16 -6.34 -4.88 -11.62
CA ARG A 16 -7.26 -6.00 -11.37
C ARG A 16 -8.58 -5.44 -10.86
N GLN A 17 -9.69 -6.00 -11.33
CA GLN A 17 -11.04 -5.51 -11.09
C GLN A 17 -11.91 -6.54 -10.38
N TRP A 18 -12.78 -6.04 -9.50
CA TRP A 18 -13.77 -6.82 -8.78
C TRP A 18 -15.15 -6.16 -8.83
N LEU A 19 -16.18 -6.97 -8.98
CA LEU A 19 -17.55 -6.61 -8.67
C LEU A 19 -17.74 -6.68 -7.17
N ARG A 20 -17.99 -5.54 -6.52
CA ARG A 20 -18.13 -5.42 -5.08
C ARG A 20 -19.56 -5.00 -4.71
N ARG A 21 -20.12 -5.70 -3.73
CA ARG A 21 -21.28 -5.24 -2.94
C ARG A 21 -20.84 -5.04 -1.50
N TYR A 22 -21.33 -3.99 -0.86
CA TYR A 22 -21.01 -3.70 0.53
C TYR A 22 -22.14 -2.96 1.23
N THR A 23 -22.10 -2.93 2.57
CA THR A 23 -23.01 -2.13 3.39
C THR A 23 -22.21 -1.38 4.42
N SER A 24 -22.14 -0.06 4.30
CA SER A 24 -21.54 0.83 5.29
C SER A 24 -22.62 1.74 5.87
N SER A 25 -23.10 1.42 7.06
CA SER A 25 -24.06 2.25 7.81
C SER A 25 -23.65 2.30 9.28
N ALA A 26 -23.98 3.40 9.97
CA ALA A 26 -23.84 3.48 11.42
C ALA A 26 -24.71 2.42 12.14
N ASP A 27 -25.87 2.11 11.54
CA ASP A 27 -26.88 1.21 12.10
C ASP A 27 -26.64 -0.26 11.75
N HIS A 28 -25.68 -0.56 10.86
CA HIS A 28 -25.37 -1.91 10.47
C HIS A 28 -23.87 -2.21 10.57
N LYS A 29 -23.54 -3.21 11.39
CA LYS A 29 -22.20 -3.81 11.44
C LYS A 29 -22.30 -5.29 11.12
N CYS A 30 -21.39 -5.75 10.26
CA CYS A 30 -21.19 -7.16 10.00
C CYS A 30 -20.93 -7.90 11.32
N GLU A 31 -21.69 -8.94 11.59
CA GLU A 31 -21.62 -9.68 12.85
C GLU A 31 -20.28 -10.39 13.04
N ALA A 32 -19.68 -10.87 11.94
CA ALA A 32 -18.41 -11.59 11.94
C ALA A 32 -17.19 -10.67 12.10
N THR A 33 -17.15 -9.56 11.38
CA THR A 33 -15.96 -8.67 11.35
C THR A 33 -16.10 -7.45 12.27
N ARG A 34 -17.30 -7.19 12.81
CA ARG A 34 -17.68 -5.97 13.54
C ARG A 34 -17.47 -4.67 12.74
N SER A 35 -17.33 -4.78 11.43
CA SER A 35 -17.12 -3.68 10.47
C SER A 35 -18.26 -3.64 9.44
N TYR A 36 -18.02 -3.24 8.20
CA TYR A 36 -19.01 -3.27 7.12
C TYR A 36 -19.20 -4.68 6.53
N CYS A 37 -20.40 -5.00 6.03
CA CYS A 37 -20.61 -6.18 5.18
C CYS A 37 -19.97 -5.95 3.82
N ASN A 38 -19.34 -6.98 3.25
CA ASN A 38 -18.61 -6.87 2.00
C ASN A 38 -18.52 -8.22 1.30
N ALA A 39 -18.67 -8.21 -0.02
CA ALA A 39 -18.24 -9.32 -0.86
C ALA A 39 -17.69 -8.83 -2.19
N LYS A 40 -16.79 -9.62 -2.78
CA LYS A 40 -16.14 -9.30 -4.05
C LYS A 40 -16.02 -10.52 -4.95
N VAL A 41 -16.40 -10.37 -6.21
CA VAL A 41 -16.14 -11.36 -7.27
C VAL A 41 -15.12 -10.77 -8.24
N GLU A 42 -14.05 -11.50 -8.54
CA GLU A 42 -13.02 -11.06 -9.49
C GLU A 42 -13.56 -11.08 -10.92
N LEU A 43 -13.34 -9.98 -11.64
CA LEU A 43 -13.76 -9.81 -13.04
C LEU A 43 -12.61 -10.07 -14.01
N GLY A 44 -11.38 -9.75 -13.59
CA GLY A 44 -10.17 -9.89 -14.41
C GLY A 44 -9.31 -8.63 -14.37
N GLU A 45 -8.51 -8.42 -15.42
CA GLU A 45 -7.65 -7.24 -15.57
C GLU A 45 -8.17 -6.29 -16.65
N ALA A 46 -7.97 -4.99 -16.44
CA ALA A 46 -8.31 -3.94 -17.40
C ALA A 46 -7.21 -2.85 -17.40
N ASP A 47 -7.24 -1.97 -18.41
CA ASP A 47 -6.42 -0.76 -18.39
C ASP A 47 -6.89 0.19 -17.29
N ILE A 48 -5.97 0.90 -16.65
CA ILE A 48 -6.30 1.95 -15.70
C ILE A 48 -6.90 3.14 -16.44
N LEU A 49 -7.94 3.73 -15.85
CA LEU A 49 -8.42 5.05 -16.23
C LEU A 49 -7.67 6.10 -15.42
N TYR A 50 -7.11 7.09 -16.09
CA TYR A 50 -6.48 8.23 -15.46
C TYR A 50 -7.35 9.48 -15.60
N THR A 51 -7.28 10.37 -14.61
CA THR A 51 -7.80 11.74 -14.71
C THR A 51 -6.90 12.55 -15.64
N ASP A 52 -7.37 13.71 -16.11
CA ASP A 52 -6.55 14.64 -16.90
C ASP A 52 -5.29 15.11 -16.16
N SER A 53 -5.32 15.06 -14.82
CA SER A 53 -4.20 15.34 -13.92
C SER A 53 -3.26 14.14 -13.67
N GLY A 54 -3.46 13.01 -14.35
CA GLY A 54 -2.58 11.83 -14.28
C GLY A 54 -2.78 10.93 -13.06
N TYR A 55 -3.83 11.14 -12.26
CA TYR A 55 -4.15 10.26 -11.13
C TYR A 55 -5.07 9.12 -11.56
N ILE A 56 -5.00 7.98 -10.88
CA ILE A 56 -5.95 6.88 -11.11
C ILE A 56 -7.37 7.38 -10.81
N SER A 57 -8.26 7.29 -11.79
CA SER A 57 -9.66 7.64 -11.64
C SER A 57 -10.36 6.69 -10.68
N GLY A 58 -11.14 7.25 -9.75
CA GLY A 58 -12.09 6.50 -8.93
C GLY A 58 -13.33 6.08 -9.71
N ASP A 59 -13.72 6.87 -10.72
CA ASP A 59 -14.89 6.63 -11.54
C ASP A 59 -14.62 5.54 -12.57
N ARG A 60 -15.48 4.52 -12.56
CA ARG A 60 -15.49 3.38 -13.48
C ARG A 60 -16.91 3.06 -13.95
N ASP A 61 -17.85 3.99 -13.83
CA ASP A 61 -19.26 3.73 -14.12
C ASP A 61 -19.49 3.35 -15.59
N ASN A 62 -18.67 3.88 -16.51
CA ASN A 62 -18.71 3.51 -17.93
C ASN A 62 -18.31 2.05 -18.21
N ARG A 63 -17.66 1.36 -17.27
CA ARG A 63 -17.23 -0.05 -17.38
C ARG A 63 -17.98 -0.96 -16.40
N LYS A 64 -18.77 -0.39 -15.50
CA LYS A 64 -19.53 -1.11 -14.49
C LYS A 64 -20.65 -1.90 -15.19
N PRO A 65 -20.74 -3.23 -14.99
CA PRO A 65 -21.87 -4.00 -15.49
C PRO A 65 -23.19 -3.47 -14.92
N PRO A 66 -24.33 -3.70 -15.61
CA PRO A 66 -25.64 -3.33 -15.06
C PRO A 66 -25.88 -4.05 -13.72
N GLU A 67 -26.69 -3.45 -12.85
CA GLU A 67 -27.00 -4.02 -11.51
C GLU A 67 -27.68 -5.39 -11.59
N SER A 68 -28.33 -5.70 -12.72
CA SER A 68 -28.91 -7.01 -13.01
C SER A 68 -27.90 -8.11 -13.38
N ASP A 69 -26.61 -7.79 -13.50
CA ASP A 69 -25.57 -8.77 -13.84
C ASP A 69 -25.49 -9.87 -12.77
N PRO A 70 -25.66 -11.17 -13.12
CA PRO A 70 -25.73 -12.24 -12.14
C PRO A 70 -24.42 -12.49 -11.38
N ARG A 71 -23.30 -11.90 -11.82
CA ARG A 71 -21.98 -12.01 -11.18
C ARG A 71 -21.84 -11.11 -9.95
N TRP A 72 -22.75 -10.15 -9.74
CA TRP A 72 -22.74 -9.36 -8.51
C TRP A 72 -22.90 -10.27 -7.28
N PRO A 73 -22.06 -10.11 -6.25
CA PRO A 73 -22.20 -10.88 -5.01
C PRO A 73 -23.60 -10.69 -4.40
N LYS A 74 -24.23 -11.77 -3.96
CA LYS A 74 -25.59 -11.73 -3.39
C LYS A 74 -25.61 -11.63 -1.86
N ALA A 75 -24.50 -11.98 -1.22
CA ALA A 75 -24.37 -11.97 0.23
C ALA A 75 -22.94 -11.65 0.66
N CYS A 76 -22.78 -11.16 1.89
CA CYS A 76 -21.51 -10.87 2.52
C CYS A 76 -20.64 -12.12 2.66
N ASP A 77 -19.36 -12.04 2.28
CA ASP A 77 -18.42 -13.18 2.34
C ASP A 77 -18.15 -13.64 3.79
N ALA A 78 -18.33 -12.75 4.77
CA ALA A 78 -17.96 -13.01 6.16
C ALA A 78 -19.13 -13.52 7.03
N CYS A 79 -20.34 -12.97 6.86
CA CYS A 79 -21.49 -13.32 7.69
C CYS A 79 -22.68 -13.88 6.91
N GLY A 80 -22.62 -13.96 5.58
CA GLY A 80 -23.70 -14.49 4.76
C GLY A 80 -24.96 -13.63 4.67
N ARG A 81 -24.98 -12.42 5.26
CA ARG A 81 -26.10 -11.48 5.10
C ARG A 81 -26.31 -11.16 3.62
N SER A 82 -27.54 -11.31 3.14
CA SER A 82 -27.94 -10.91 1.78
C SER A 82 -27.83 -9.40 1.57
N PHE A 83 -27.36 -9.00 0.39
CA PHE A 83 -27.40 -7.60 -0.04
C PHE A 83 -28.76 -7.27 -0.66
N GLY A 84 -29.35 -6.15 -0.24
CA GLY A 84 -30.60 -5.60 -0.77
C GLY A 84 -30.34 -4.51 -1.83
N ASP A 85 -31.39 -3.99 -2.44
CA ASP A 85 -31.29 -3.05 -3.57
C ASP A 85 -30.54 -1.75 -3.22
N GLU A 86 -30.65 -1.29 -1.97
CA GLU A 86 -29.94 -0.10 -1.47
C GLU A 86 -28.44 -0.33 -1.19
N ASP A 87 -27.96 -1.58 -1.22
CA ASP A 87 -26.55 -1.89 -0.97
C ASP A 87 -25.70 -1.60 -2.23
N PRO A 88 -24.71 -0.68 -2.18
CA PRO A 88 -24.05 -0.17 -3.38
C PRO A 88 -23.38 -1.22 -4.28
N HIS A 89 -23.54 -1.03 -5.59
CA HIS A 89 -22.76 -1.69 -6.64
C HIS A 89 -21.49 -0.90 -6.96
N GLN A 90 -20.33 -1.48 -6.71
CA GLN A 90 -19.04 -0.85 -7.02
C GLN A 90 -18.18 -1.74 -7.92
N LEU A 91 -17.72 -1.19 -9.05
CA LEU A 91 -16.58 -1.75 -9.77
C LEU A 91 -15.30 -1.27 -9.09
N PHE A 92 -14.65 -2.18 -8.36
CA PHE A 92 -13.49 -1.86 -7.53
C PHE A 92 -12.20 -2.28 -8.24
N GLY A 93 -11.26 -1.35 -8.41
CA GLY A 93 -9.97 -1.60 -9.08
C GLY A 93 -8.79 -1.50 -8.11
N LYS A 94 -7.74 -2.29 -8.36
CA LYS A 94 -6.41 -2.10 -7.75
C LYS A 94 -5.33 -2.20 -8.82
N GLN A 95 -4.44 -1.21 -8.84
CA GLN A 95 -3.29 -1.20 -9.74
C GLN A 95 -2.41 -2.43 -9.55
N ILE A 96 -1.95 -2.99 -10.67
CA ILE A 96 -1.02 -4.11 -10.73
C ILE A 96 0.41 -3.55 -10.77
N TYR A 97 1.28 -4.18 -10.00
CA TYR A 97 2.71 -3.91 -9.93
C TYR A 97 3.50 -5.10 -10.47
N ILE A 98 4.65 -4.82 -11.07
CA ILE A 98 5.58 -5.82 -11.60
C ILE A 98 6.90 -5.77 -10.82
N CYS A 99 7.35 -6.92 -10.34
CA CYS A 99 8.69 -7.10 -9.81
C CYS A 99 9.72 -7.01 -10.95
N GLN A 100 10.59 -6.00 -10.92
CA GLN A 100 11.59 -5.81 -11.97
C GLN A 100 12.61 -6.97 -12.06
N ALA A 101 12.85 -7.68 -10.96
CA ALA A 101 13.80 -8.78 -10.92
C ALA A 101 13.24 -10.11 -11.46
N THR A 102 11.92 -10.34 -11.33
CA THR A 102 11.31 -11.66 -11.61
C THR A 102 10.16 -11.63 -12.61
N GLY A 103 9.66 -10.45 -12.98
CA GLY A 103 8.43 -10.30 -13.76
C GLY A 103 7.15 -10.67 -13.01
N GLY A 104 7.24 -11.01 -11.71
CA GLY A 104 6.07 -11.34 -10.89
C GLY A 104 5.07 -10.18 -10.85
N ARG A 105 3.77 -10.49 -10.96
CA ARG A 105 2.68 -9.50 -10.96
C ARG A 105 1.85 -9.62 -9.69
N SER A 106 1.53 -8.50 -9.05
CA SER A 106 0.67 -8.49 -7.86
C SER A 106 0.01 -7.13 -7.62
N THR A 107 -1.03 -7.09 -6.81
CA THR A 107 -1.51 -5.85 -6.19
C THR A 107 -0.79 -5.63 -4.86
N LEU A 108 -0.65 -4.39 -4.39
CA LEU A 108 0.15 -4.08 -3.20
C LEU A 108 -0.32 -4.80 -1.91
N ASP A 109 -1.62 -5.11 -1.76
CA ASP A 109 -2.14 -5.88 -0.62
C ASP A 109 -1.79 -7.37 -0.67
N LYS A 110 -1.33 -7.85 -1.83
CA LYS A 110 -0.89 -9.23 -2.07
C LYS A 110 0.58 -9.30 -2.47
N ALA A 111 1.30 -8.18 -2.41
CA ALA A 111 2.74 -8.17 -2.67
C ALA A 111 3.46 -9.05 -1.64
N PRO A 112 4.48 -9.81 -2.05
CA PRO A 112 5.22 -10.67 -1.13
C PRO A 112 6.00 -9.84 -0.10
N VAL A 113 6.34 -10.46 1.03
CA VAL A 113 7.25 -9.85 2.00
C VAL A 113 8.58 -9.52 1.32
N GLY A 114 9.12 -8.33 1.61
CA GLY A 114 10.29 -7.77 0.94
C GLY A 114 9.98 -7.03 -0.36
N ALA A 115 8.74 -7.03 -0.85
CA ALA A 115 8.37 -6.12 -1.94
C ALA A 115 8.59 -4.66 -1.49
N CYS A 116 9.28 -3.88 -2.30
CA CYS A 116 9.53 -2.47 -2.12
C CYS A 116 8.99 -1.70 -3.33
N TRP A 117 8.30 -0.59 -3.10
CA TRP A 117 7.72 0.25 -4.15
C TRP A 117 7.80 1.73 -3.76
N ASP A 118 7.69 2.60 -4.76
CA ASP A 118 7.37 4.02 -4.53
C ASP A 118 5.86 4.16 -4.35
N ALA A 119 5.44 4.74 -3.22
CA ALA A 119 4.09 5.24 -3.04
C ALA A 119 3.92 6.53 -3.85
N TRP A 120 3.97 6.40 -5.18
CA TRP A 120 4.08 7.51 -6.15
C TRP A 120 2.98 8.56 -5.98
N TRP A 121 1.79 8.15 -5.49
CA TRP A 121 0.68 9.05 -5.18
C TRP A 121 0.98 10.06 -4.05
N ILE A 122 2.03 9.83 -3.25
CA ILE A 122 2.55 10.73 -2.22
C ILE A 122 3.65 11.62 -2.78
N SER A 123 4.64 11.03 -3.45
CA SER A 123 5.82 11.72 -3.99
C SER A 123 5.44 12.64 -5.15
N GLU A 124 4.61 12.23 -6.10
CA GLU A 124 4.22 13.07 -7.24
C GLU A 124 3.42 14.31 -6.81
N ARG A 125 2.64 14.24 -5.72
CA ARG A 125 1.98 15.43 -5.13
C ARG A 125 2.97 16.47 -4.59
N ARG A 126 4.25 16.09 -4.43
CA ARG A 126 5.32 16.87 -3.82
C ARG A 126 6.61 16.77 -4.63
N LYS A 127 6.50 16.55 -5.94
CA LYS A 127 7.65 16.31 -6.81
C LYS A 127 8.69 17.43 -6.75
N GLU A 128 8.20 18.67 -6.70
CA GLU A 128 9.00 19.90 -6.52
C GLU A 128 8.91 20.45 -5.08
N GLY A 129 8.37 19.65 -4.16
CA GLY A 129 8.06 20.03 -2.78
C GLY A 129 9.15 19.62 -1.78
N PRO A 130 8.92 19.90 -0.50
CA PRO A 130 9.88 19.56 0.54
C PRO A 130 9.99 18.05 0.76
N THR A 131 11.19 17.62 1.16
CA THR A 131 11.50 16.27 1.62
C THR A 131 11.53 16.22 3.15
N GLY A 132 11.34 15.05 3.75
CA GLY A 132 11.39 14.85 5.20
C GLY A 132 10.25 13.96 5.69
N SER A 133 10.35 13.52 6.95
CA SER A 133 9.35 12.61 7.54
C SER A 133 7.96 13.23 7.71
N GLY A 134 7.89 14.57 7.84
CA GLY A 134 6.61 15.29 7.88
C GLY A 134 5.89 15.29 6.52
N TYR A 135 6.64 15.08 5.44
CA TYR A 135 6.14 15.09 4.07
C TYR A 135 6.01 13.70 3.47
N MET A 136 6.60 12.69 4.12
CA MET A 136 6.69 11.30 3.65
C MET A 136 7.43 11.17 2.32
N VAL A 137 8.43 12.02 2.10
CA VAL A 137 9.21 12.06 0.85
C VAL A 137 10.69 12.05 1.21
N GLY A 138 11.41 11.07 0.70
CA GLY A 138 12.85 10.91 0.89
C GLY A 138 13.69 11.84 0.01
N PRO A 139 15.02 11.80 0.14
CA PRO A 139 15.94 12.75 -0.48
C PRO A 139 16.02 12.67 -2.01
N ASP A 140 15.52 11.60 -2.63
CA ASP A 140 15.44 11.41 -4.08
C ASP A 140 14.03 11.69 -4.64
N HIS A 141 13.19 12.39 -3.86
CA HIS A 141 11.79 12.70 -4.16
C HIS A 141 10.87 11.49 -4.34
N ARG A 142 11.23 10.33 -3.76
CA ARG A 142 10.36 9.14 -3.68
C ARG A 142 9.79 8.95 -2.28
N SER A 143 8.71 8.18 -2.17
CA SER A 143 8.09 7.76 -0.92
C SER A 143 8.14 6.24 -0.81
N LEU A 144 9.26 5.71 -0.31
CA LEU A 144 9.50 4.26 -0.33
C LEU A 144 8.71 3.53 0.75
N VAL A 145 8.11 2.42 0.35
CA VAL A 145 7.40 1.50 1.23
C VAL A 145 7.96 0.09 1.04
N VAL A 146 8.02 -0.68 2.13
CA VAL A 146 8.42 -2.09 2.11
C VAL A 146 7.38 -2.96 2.81
N LYS A 147 6.99 -4.07 2.16
CA LYS A 147 6.13 -5.11 2.75
C LYS A 147 6.93 -5.89 3.79
N LEU A 148 6.45 -5.90 5.03
CA LEU A 148 7.00 -6.64 6.16
C LEU A 148 6.26 -7.97 6.39
N PRO A 149 6.84 -8.90 7.17
CA PRO A 149 6.12 -10.07 7.67
C PRO A 149 4.81 -9.69 8.38
N GLY A 150 3.82 -10.57 8.35
CA GLY A 150 2.50 -10.30 8.94
C GLY A 150 1.59 -9.38 8.12
N ASN A 151 1.95 -9.09 6.85
CA ASN A 151 1.21 -8.18 5.97
C ASN A 151 1.15 -6.73 6.50
N HIS A 152 2.26 -6.28 7.09
CA HIS A 152 2.45 -4.88 7.47
C HIS A 152 3.21 -4.13 6.38
N ASP A 153 2.95 -2.83 6.27
CA ASP A 153 3.66 -1.94 5.35
C ASP A 153 4.50 -0.96 6.16
N TRP A 154 5.79 -0.88 5.86
CA TRP A 154 6.69 0.12 6.43
C TRP A 154 6.94 1.23 5.41
N HIS A 155 6.34 2.39 5.65
CA HIS A 155 6.69 3.62 4.94
C HIS A 155 8.03 4.14 5.49
N ILE A 156 9.12 3.86 4.79
CA ILE A 156 10.48 4.22 5.24
C ILE A 156 10.59 5.73 5.41
N ASP A 157 10.00 6.48 4.48
CA ASP A 157 10.08 7.94 4.48
C ASP A 157 9.07 8.60 5.44
N SER A 158 8.25 7.85 6.17
CA SER A 158 7.28 8.42 7.12
C SER A 158 7.86 8.69 8.50
N ARG A 159 7.07 9.39 9.31
CA ARG A 159 7.34 9.55 10.74
C ARG A 159 7.05 8.26 11.50
N ALA A 160 7.95 7.86 12.40
CA ALA A 160 7.70 6.79 13.36
C ALA A 160 6.68 7.24 14.41
N SER A 161 5.88 6.32 14.93
CA SER A 161 4.86 6.63 15.96
C SER A 161 5.47 7.16 17.26
N ASN A 162 6.71 6.81 17.58
CA ASN A 162 7.49 7.27 18.73
C ASN A 162 8.53 8.35 18.37
N CYS A 163 8.30 9.11 17.28
CA CYS A 163 9.18 10.21 16.88
C CYS A 163 9.42 11.20 18.03
N THR A 164 10.68 11.56 18.27
CA THR A 164 11.07 12.50 19.33
C THR A 164 11.19 13.95 18.86
N LYS A 165 10.91 14.23 17.58
CA LYS A 165 10.87 15.57 16.97
C LYS A 165 9.58 15.76 16.13
N PRO A 166 8.38 15.58 16.70
CA PRO A 166 7.14 15.60 15.92
C PRO A 166 6.85 16.94 15.22
N ASP A 167 7.41 18.04 15.73
CA ASP A 167 7.22 19.39 15.15
C ASP A 167 8.24 19.72 14.04
N ASP A 168 9.28 18.90 13.89
CA ASP A 168 10.27 19.02 12.81
C ASP A 168 9.77 18.19 11.61
N SER A 169 9.55 18.83 10.47
CA SER A 169 9.10 18.13 9.26
C SER A 169 10.24 17.62 8.38
N ASP A 170 11.44 18.16 8.56
CA ASP A 170 12.59 17.97 7.67
C ASP A 170 13.44 16.77 8.08
N HIS A 171 13.45 16.41 9.38
CA HIS A 171 14.14 15.22 9.84
C HIS A 171 13.53 13.93 9.26
N PHE A 172 14.34 12.87 9.24
CA PHE A 172 13.91 11.52 8.92
C PHE A 172 13.88 10.66 10.18
N CYS A 173 12.77 9.97 10.45
CA CYS A 173 12.76 8.96 11.52
C CYS A 173 13.63 7.76 11.16
N TRP A 174 13.71 7.46 9.87
CA TRP A 174 14.56 6.43 9.30
C TRP A 174 15.32 7.05 8.15
N VAL A 175 16.64 7.18 8.28
CA VAL A 175 17.46 7.74 7.21
C VAL A 175 17.80 6.62 6.25
N ARG A 176 17.46 6.77 4.96
CA ARG A 176 17.82 5.79 3.95
C ARG A 176 18.93 6.25 3.03
N THR A 177 19.72 5.30 2.58
CA THR A 177 20.75 5.45 1.55
C THR A 177 20.67 4.28 0.56
N GLY A 178 21.31 4.44 -0.60
CA GLY A 178 21.25 3.43 -1.67
C GLY A 178 19.88 3.36 -2.34
N ARG A 179 19.64 2.29 -3.09
CA ARG A 179 18.46 2.11 -3.93
C ARG A 179 17.87 0.69 -3.82
N PRO A 180 16.54 0.54 -3.92
CA PRO A 180 15.94 -0.79 -3.96
C PRO A 180 16.26 -1.54 -5.26
N GLU A 181 16.43 -0.84 -6.38
CA GLU A 181 16.66 -1.42 -7.70
C GLU A 181 18.00 -2.18 -7.81
N ASP A 182 19.05 -1.68 -7.16
CA ASP A 182 20.39 -2.30 -7.16
C ASP A 182 20.65 -3.15 -5.90
N GLY A 183 19.65 -3.26 -5.02
CA GLY A 183 19.75 -4.02 -3.77
C GLY A 183 20.66 -3.39 -2.72
N THR A 184 20.98 -2.10 -2.81
CA THR A 184 21.83 -1.41 -1.84
C THR A 184 21.06 -0.67 -0.74
N LEU A 185 19.73 -0.59 -0.85
CA LEU A 185 18.87 0.15 0.09
C LEU A 185 19.19 -0.21 1.55
N HIS A 186 19.60 0.80 2.29
CA HIS A 186 19.98 0.69 3.69
C HIS A 186 19.20 1.74 4.49
N VAL A 187 18.72 1.36 5.67
CA VAL A 187 17.98 2.23 6.58
C VAL A 187 18.70 2.27 7.93
N GLY A 188 19.04 3.47 8.38
CA GLY A 188 19.78 3.70 9.60
C GLY A 188 19.49 5.07 10.21
N LYS A 189 20.53 5.66 10.82
CA LYS A 189 20.46 6.92 11.58
C LYS A 189 21.50 7.97 11.16
N ASP A 190 22.21 7.72 10.07
CA ASP A 190 23.28 8.60 9.60
C ASP A 190 22.69 9.79 8.84
N GLY A 191 22.36 10.88 9.54
CA GLY A 191 21.84 12.10 8.94
C GLY A 191 20.98 12.94 9.89
N ASN A 192 20.16 13.84 9.34
CA ASN A 192 19.17 14.57 10.13
C ASN A 192 18.06 13.64 10.60
N THR A 193 18.20 13.10 11.81
CA THR A 193 17.26 12.14 12.41
C THR A 193 16.77 12.56 13.79
N CYS A 194 15.72 11.88 14.25
CA CYS A 194 15.30 11.85 15.65
C CYS A 194 15.84 10.59 16.37
N SER A 195 15.59 10.47 17.68
CA SER A 195 16.09 9.36 18.51
C SER A 195 15.21 8.10 18.43
N ALA A 196 14.12 8.11 17.66
CA ALA A 196 13.18 7.01 17.57
C ALA A 196 13.73 5.78 16.83
N GLY A 197 13.50 4.57 17.35
CA GLY A 197 13.60 3.33 16.57
C GLY A 197 14.99 2.85 16.15
N ALA A 198 16.08 3.59 16.40
CA ALA A 198 17.47 3.17 16.11
C ALA A 198 17.74 2.62 14.68
N GLY A 199 16.94 3.01 13.68
CA GLY A 199 17.04 2.48 12.31
C GLY A 199 16.25 1.18 12.07
N SER A 200 15.55 0.67 13.09
CA SER A 200 14.70 -0.51 13.04
C SER A 200 13.21 -0.18 12.90
N ILE A 201 12.43 -1.18 12.52
CA ILE A 201 10.96 -1.17 12.54
C ILE A 201 10.43 -2.29 13.42
N ALA A 202 9.43 -2.00 14.24
CA ALA A 202 8.74 -2.97 15.06
C ALA A 202 7.23 -2.94 14.76
N VAL A 203 6.71 -4.11 14.37
CA VAL A 203 5.29 -4.38 14.13
C VAL A 203 4.93 -5.70 14.82
N PRO A 204 3.63 -6.00 15.06
CA PRO A 204 3.25 -7.30 15.62
C PRO A 204 3.89 -8.47 14.86
N GLY A 205 4.66 -9.29 15.57
CA GLY A 205 5.33 -10.47 15.00
C GLY A 205 6.63 -10.20 14.23
N PHE A 206 7.08 -8.95 14.10
CA PHE A 206 8.37 -8.64 13.46
C PHE A 206 9.04 -7.39 14.06
N HIS A 207 10.30 -7.54 14.48
CA HIS A 207 11.20 -6.44 14.81
C HIS A 207 12.49 -6.65 14.05
N GLY A 208 12.93 -5.66 13.28
CA GLY A 208 14.10 -5.84 12.43
C GLY A 208 14.62 -4.58 11.74
N PHE A 209 15.64 -4.80 10.92
CA PHE A 209 16.39 -3.77 10.18
C PHE A 209 16.35 -4.04 8.69
N LEU A 210 16.49 -2.98 7.89
CA LEU A 210 16.72 -3.06 6.45
C LEU A 210 18.14 -2.57 6.15
N HIS A 211 19.08 -3.50 5.96
CA HIS A 211 20.46 -3.14 5.65
C HIS A 211 20.88 -3.79 4.34
N HIS A 212 21.38 -2.99 3.40
CA HIS A 212 21.95 -3.44 2.13
C HIS A 212 21.01 -4.39 1.36
N GLY A 213 19.75 -3.97 1.21
CA GLY A 213 18.72 -4.70 0.50
C GLY A 213 18.18 -5.94 1.21
N VAL A 214 18.50 -6.13 2.50
CA VAL A 214 18.05 -7.30 3.26
C VAL A 214 17.29 -6.87 4.52
N LEU A 215 16.05 -7.34 4.65
CA LEU A 215 15.29 -7.30 5.90
C LEU A 215 15.77 -8.44 6.81
N ARG A 216 16.19 -8.09 8.02
CA ARG A 216 16.67 -9.03 9.04
C ARG A 216 15.90 -8.84 10.33
N SER A 217 15.39 -9.93 10.91
CA SER A 217 14.86 -9.90 12.26
C SER A 217 15.98 -9.69 13.29
N CYS A 218 15.66 -9.01 14.39
CA CYS A 218 16.47 -9.02 15.61
C CYS A 218 16.55 -10.43 16.22
#